data_AF-A0A6I5P9G4-F1
#
_entry.id   AF-A0A6I5P9G4-F1
#
_cell.length_a   1.000
_cell.length_b   1.000
_cell.length_c   1.000
_cell.angle_alpha   90.00
_cell.angle_beta   90.00
_cell.angle_gamma   90.00
#
_symmetry.space_group_name_H-M   'P 1'
#
loop_
_entity.id
_entity.type
_entity.pdbx_description
1 polymer ?
#
loop_
_entity_poly.entity_id
_entity_poly.type
_entity_poly.pdbx_seq_one_letter_code
_entity_poly.pdbx_strand_id
1 'polypeptide(L)'
;MKSLSMTAKVLGSIATAAMLTAALPFAANAEDSNIQFGNSWDGPGASLQEQLDALDANIDTVKDESGAELFQPTGRNVRSFLLFEIAGFAPFNTVGLYNSAGTKWELFEGSDEGFTRSDRISTQDLEAADFGTFGLYLTNKNGETFYSEASKNGGDDQFLAYQGSGQEIKRTADSNRTFDLNFNDYLFAFEDLSLGNSDQDYNDFVGVIRRVTEVEAVPEPTAMIGLFAVAGGALAMRRRQSA
;
A
#
# COMPACT_ATOMS: atom_id res chain seq x y z
N MET A 1 -51.87 49.24 -51.44
CA MET A 1 -50.39 49.12 -51.33
C MET A 1 -50.08 48.41 -50.02
N LYS A 2 -49.13 47.46 -50.07
CA LYS A 2 -48.63 46.64 -48.94
C LYS A 2 -48.18 47.50 -47.75
N SER A 3 -48.45 47.03 -46.53
CA SER A 3 -47.43 46.94 -45.46
C SER A 3 -47.95 46.11 -44.27
N LEU A 4 -47.11 45.17 -43.82
CA LEU A 4 -47.24 44.32 -42.64
C LEU A 4 -47.07 45.10 -41.32
N SER A 5 -47.47 44.51 -40.19
CA SER A 5 -46.72 44.43 -38.90
C SER A 5 -47.69 44.03 -37.77
N MET A 6 -47.73 42.76 -37.35
CA MET A 6 -46.91 42.07 -36.32
C MET A 6 -47.53 42.03 -34.91
N THR A 7 -47.68 40.78 -34.48
CA THR A 7 -48.06 40.20 -33.19
C THR A 7 -47.07 40.55 -32.07
N ALA A 8 -47.55 40.76 -30.84
CA ALA A 8 -46.72 40.65 -29.63
C ALA A 8 -47.39 39.67 -28.65
N LYS A 9 -46.89 38.43 -28.66
CA LYS A 9 -47.11 37.41 -27.63
C LYS A 9 -46.04 37.65 -26.55
N VAL A 10 -46.45 37.91 -25.33
CA VAL A 10 -45.55 37.94 -24.17
C VAL A 10 -45.26 36.49 -23.76
N LEU A 11 -44.05 36.01 -24.01
CA LEU A 11 -43.50 34.80 -23.40
C LEU A 11 -42.74 35.21 -22.14
N GLY A 12 -43.17 34.72 -20.98
CA GLY A 12 -42.39 34.76 -19.74
C GLY A 12 -41.33 33.65 -19.77
N SER A 13 -40.07 34.04 -19.75
CA SER A 13 -38.93 33.11 -19.63
C SER A 13 -38.68 32.82 -18.15
N ILE A 14 -38.87 31.56 -17.74
CA ILE A 14 -38.39 31.04 -16.45
C ILE A 14 -36.89 30.78 -16.60
N ALA A 15 -36.07 31.57 -15.93
CA ALA A 15 -34.64 31.34 -15.84
C ALA A 15 -34.37 30.21 -14.83
N THR A 16 -34.10 29.01 -15.34
CA THR A 16 -33.54 27.91 -14.55
C THR A 16 -32.07 28.22 -14.28
N ALA A 17 -31.74 28.58 -13.04
CA ALA A 17 -30.37 28.73 -12.60
C ALA A 17 -29.73 27.33 -12.42
N ALA A 18 -28.89 26.93 -13.38
CA ALA A 18 -28.02 25.77 -13.22
C ALA A 18 -26.88 26.14 -12.27
N MET A 19 -26.90 25.62 -11.04
CA MET A 19 -25.73 25.66 -10.15
C MET A 19 -24.69 24.68 -10.69
N LEU A 20 -23.70 25.22 -11.40
CA LEU A 20 -22.50 24.51 -11.79
C LEU A 20 -21.61 24.36 -10.54
N THR A 21 -21.69 23.21 -9.87
CA THR A 21 -20.75 22.84 -8.81
C THR A 21 -19.48 22.33 -9.48
N ALA A 22 -18.45 23.18 -9.52
CA ALA A 22 -17.11 22.75 -9.88
C ALA A 22 -16.59 21.81 -8.78
N ALA A 23 -16.64 20.51 -9.02
CA ALA A 23 -15.87 19.56 -8.25
C ALA A 23 -14.39 19.81 -8.57
N LEU A 24 -13.68 20.44 -7.64
CA LEU A 24 -12.23 20.48 -7.69
C LEU A 24 -11.74 19.05 -7.39
N PRO A 25 -10.94 18.42 -8.27
CA PRO A 25 -10.23 17.23 -7.86
C PRO A 25 -9.20 17.66 -6.81
N PHE A 26 -9.43 17.27 -5.56
CA PHE A 26 -8.34 17.14 -4.61
C PHE A 26 -7.51 15.95 -5.11
N ALA A 27 -6.46 16.23 -5.88
CA ALA A 27 -5.36 15.29 -5.97
C ALA A 27 -4.77 15.21 -4.55
N ALA A 28 -4.93 14.07 -3.90
CA ALA A 28 -4.01 13.71 -2.84
C ALA A 28 -2.63 13.69 -3.52
N ASN A 29 -1.73 14.56 -3.09
CA ASN A 29 -0.34 14.40 -3.44
C ASN A 29 0.07 13.12 -2.71
N ALA A 30 0.34 12.04 -3.47
CA ALA A 30 1.30 11.07 -2.99
C ALA A 30 2.56 11.87 -2.64
N GLU A 31 2.95 11.85 -1.37
CA GLU A 31 4.30 12.27 -1.01
C GLU A 31 5.22 11.37 -1.85
N ASP A 32 5.98 12.00 -2.74
CA ASP A 32 7.05 11.35 -3.51
C ASP A 32 8.06 10.88 -2.47
N SER A 33 7.87 9.67 -1.95
CA SER A 33 8.83 9.03 -1.05
C SER A 33 10.12 8.99 -1.85
N ASN A 34 11.11 9.73 -1.36
CA ASN A 34 12.35 10.00 -2.05
C ASN A 34 13.25 8.74 -1.96
N ILE A 35 12.72 7.58 -2.35
CA ILE A 35 13.38 6.29 -2.23
C ILE A 35 14.51 6.27 -3.24
N GLN A 36 15.74 6.42 -2.75
CA GLN A 36 16.93 6.45 -3.59
C GLN A 36 17.52 5.06 -3.72
N PHE A 37 16.99 4.27 -4.65
CA PHE A 37 17.64 3.04 -5.07
C PHE A 37 18.92 3.39 -5.85
N GLY A 38 20.09 3.13 -5.29
CA GLY A 38 21.34 3.37 -6.03
C GLY A 38 22.65 3.27 -5.25
N ASN A 39 22.62 3.19 -3.92
CA ASN A 39 23.79 2.83 -3.13
C ASN A 39 23.39 1.77 -2.10
N SER A 40 24.15 0.68 -2.04
CA SER A 40 24.00 -0.41 -1.08
C SER A 40 25.31 -0.60 -0.33
N TRP A 41 25.24 -0.85 0.98
CA TRP A 41 26.35 -1.24 1.84
C TRP A 41 26.80 -2.67 1.54
N ASP A 42 25.94 -3.49 0.94
CA ASP A 42 26.24 -4.86 0.50
C ASP A 42 27.00 -4.90 -0.83
N GLY A 43 27.16 -3.75 -1.47
CA GLY A 43 28.05 -3.51 -2.58
C GLY A 43 27.35 -3.30 -3.92
N PRO A 44 28.12 -3.18 -5.01
CA PRO A 44 27.55 -2.91 -6.33
C PRO A 44 26.61 -4.02 -6.78
N GLY A 45 25.45 -3.67 -7.32
CA GLY A 45 24.48 -4.66 -7.82
C GLY A 45 23.49 -5.16 -6.76
N ALA A 46 23.56 -4.68 -5.51
CA ALA A 46 22.77 -5.22 -4.42
C ALA A 46 21.43 -4.50 -4.18
N SER A 47 21.21 -3.31 -4.75
CA SER A 47 19.95 -2.58 -4.50
C SER A 47 18.72 -3.37 -4.96
N LEU A 48 17.55 -3.11 -4.35
CA LEU A 48 16.30 -3.79 -4.71
C LEU A 48 16.03 -3.73 -6.22
N GLN A 49 16.21 -2.58 -6.87
CA GLN A 49 16.01 -2.47 -8.33
C GLN A 49 16.90 -3.43 -9.11
N GLU A 50 18.19 -3.51 -8.78
CA GLU A 50 19.14 -4.38 -9.48
C GLU A 50 18.81 -5.86 -9.27
N GLN A 51 18.36 -6.24 -8.07
CA GLN A 51 17.94 -7.60 -7.78
C GLN A 51 16.64 -7.96 -8.51
N LEU A 52 15.64 -7.07 -8.53
CA LEU A 52 14.39 -7.29 -9.25
C LEU A 52 14.61 -7.36 -10.77
N ASP A 53 15.51 -6.54 -11.33
CA ASP A 53 15.92 -6.63 -12.73
C ASP A 53 16.57 -7.99 -13.04
N ALA A 54 17.42 -8.52 -12.14
CA ALA A 54 18.04 -9.83 -12.30
C ALA A 54 17.02 -10.99 -12.26
N LEU A 55 15.89 -10.80 -11.59
CA LEU A 55 14.77 -11.74 -11.55
C LEU A 55 13.81 -11.59 -12.74
N ASP A 56 14.07 -10.68 -13.68
CA ASP A 56 13.16 -10.26 -14.74
C ASP A 56 11.79 -9.82 -14.19
N ALA A 57 11.75 -9.20 -13.01
CA ALA A 57 10.50 -8.92 -12.29
C ALA A 57 9.62 -7.88 -12.99
N ASN A 58 10.21 -7.04 -13.85
CA ASN A 58 9.55 -5.92 -14.53
C ASN A 58 8.78 -5.02 -13.54
N ILE A 59 9.48 -4.62 -12.49
CA ILE A 59 9.03 -3.70 -11.44
C ILE A 59 10.01 -2.53 -11.41
N ASP A 60 9.52 -1.31 -11.57
CA ASP A 60 10.23 -0.08 -11.26
C ASP A 60 9.98 0.27 -9.79
N THR A 61 11.01 0.10 -8.97
CA THR A 61 10.93 0.21 -7.51
C THR A 61 10.45 1.57 -7.00
N VAL A 62 10.52 2.62 -7.82
CA VAL A 62 10.01 3.95 -7.49
C VAL A 62 8.59 4.15 -8.03
N LYS A 63 8.33 3.74 -9.29
CA LYS A 63 7.04 4.04 -9.94
C LYS A 63 5.93 3.06 -9.62
N ASP A 64 6.28 1.82 -9.30
CA ASP A 64 5.34 0.72 -9.15
C ASP A 64 5.04 0.39 -7.67
N GLU A 65 5.59 1.16 -6.73
CA GLU A 65 5.26 1.07 -5.30
C GLU A 65 3.77 1.35 -5.10
N SER A 66 3.10 0.50 -4.31
CA SER A 66 1.64 0.53 -4.18
C SER A 66 1.13 1.28 -2.95
N GLY A 67 1.98 1.51 -1.95
CA GLY A 67 1.63 2.09 -0.64
C GLY A 67 0.85 1.13 0.26
N ALA A 68 0.86 -0.17 -0.05
CA ALA A 68 0.01 -1.15 0.63
C ALA A 68 0.59 -1.56 1.99
N GLU A 69 0.09 -1.01 3.09
CA GLU A 69 0.61 -1.33 4.43
C GLU A 69 -0.11 -2.53 5.10
N LEU A 70 -1.38 -2.78 4.75
CA LEU A 70 -2.25 -3.77 5.37
C LEU A 70 -2.96 -4.62 4.32
N PHE A 71 -3.25 -5.87 4.68
CA PHE A 71 -3.75 -6.88 3.76
C PHE A 71 -4.92 -7.68 4.32
N GLN A 72 -5.75 -8.21 3.42
CA GLN A 72 -6.82 -9.17 3.70
C GLN A 72 -6.70 -10.41 2.81
N PRO A 73 -7.02 -11.61 3.30
CA PRO A 73 -6.98 -12.83 2.49
C PRO A 73 -8.10 -12.85 1.44
N THR A 74 -7.77 -13.18 0.19
CA THR A 74 -8.74 -13.27 -0.93
C THR A 74 -9.06 -14.70 -1.36
N GLY A 75 -8.38 -15.70 -0.77
CA GLY A 75 -8.48 -17.11 -1.13
C GLY A 75 -8.82 -18.04 0.03
N ARG A 76 -8.52 -19.35 -0.14
CA ARG A 76 -8.66 -20.37 0.92
C ARG A 76 -7.48 -20.44 1.89
N ASN A 77 -6.35 -19.87 1.48
CA ASN A 77 -5.14 -19.78 2.27
C ASN A 77 -4.29 -18.63 1.75
N VAL A 78 -3.46 -18.11 2.65
CA VAL A 78 -2.33 -17.24 2.36
C VAL A 78 -1.07 -18.09 2.37
N ARG A 79 -0.10 -17.69 1.55
CA ARG A 79 1.24 -18.29 1.55
C ARG A 79 2.26 -17.24 1.16
N SER A 80 3.42 -17.28 1.79
CA SER A 80 4.53 -16.43 1.43
C SER A 80 5.72 -17.21 0.87
N PHE A 81 6.56 -16.49 0.14
CA PHE A 81 7.82 -16.97 -0.43
C PHE A 81 8.90 -15.99 -0.04
N LEU A 82 10.01 -16.48 0.50
CA LEU A 82 11.25 -15.72 0.56
C LEU A 82 11.88 -15.78 -0.84
N LEU A 83 12.34 -14.64 -1.36
CA LEU A 83 13.11 -14.58 -2.61
C LEU A 83 14.60 -14.50 -2.31
N PHE A 84 14.98 -13.51 -1.50
CA PHE A 84 16.36 -13.26 -1.07
C PHE A 84 16.38 -12.35 0.16
N GLU A 85 17.50 -12.42 0.90
CA GLU A 85 17.89 -11.48 1.95
C GLU A 85 19.36 -11.13 1.69
N ILE A 86 19.67 -9.86 1.48
CA ILE A 86 21.04 -9.39 1.27
C ILE A 86 21.39 -8.46 2.42
N ALA A 87 21.51 -9.03 3.62
CA ALA A 87 21.82 -8.26 4.82
C ALA A 87 22.80 -8.98 5.73
N GLY A 88 23.55 -8.20 6.52
CA GLY A 88 24.36 -8.73 7.61
C GLY A 88 23.52 -9.37 8.74
N PHE A 89 22.25 -9.00 8.86
CA PHE A 89 21.32 -9.52 9.87
C PHE A 89 20.42 -10.64 9.36
N ALA A 90 20.45 -10.98 8.08
CA ALA A 90 19.67 -12.08 7.47
C ALA A 90 19.64 -13.37 8.32
N PRO A 91 20.77 -13.87 8.89
CA PRO A 91 20.75 -15.10 9.70
C PRO A 91 19.92 -15.03 11.01
N PHE A 92 19.36 -13.87 11.34
CA PHE A 92 18.65 -13.59 12.58
C PHE A 92 17.27 -12.95 12.35
N ASN A 93 16.97 -12.51 11.13
CA ASN A 93 15.70 -11.87 10.83
C ASN A 93 14.57 -12.89 10.98
N THR A 94 13.46 -12.46 11.56
CA THR A 94 12.21 -13.22 11.56
C THR A 94 11.13 -12.39 10.90
N VAL A 95 10.44 -12.96 9.93
CA VAL A 95 9.41 -12.26 9.16
C VAL A 95 8.09 -12.98 9.29
N GLY A 96 7.01 -12.21 9.46
CA GLY A 96 5.69 -12.78 9.66
C GLY A 96 4.56 -11.79 9.49
N LEU A 97 3.37 -12.24 9.88
CA LEU A 97 2.15 -11.45 9.91
C LEU A 97 1.95 -10.86 11.30
N TYR A 98 1.37 -9.68 11.41
CA TYR A 98 0.82 -9.19 12.68
C TYR A 98 -0.63 -8.73 12.51
N ASN A 99 -1.42 -8.85 13.58
CA ASN A 99 -2.78 -8.34 13.61
C ASN A 99 -2.92 -7.09 14.49
N SER A 100 -4.14 -6.52 14.52
CA SER A 100 -4.43 -5.29 15.28
C SER A 100 -4.20 -5.42 16.79
N ALA A 101 -4.28 -6.64 17.35
CA ALA A 101 -4.00 -6.92 18.75
C ALA A 101 -2.49 -7.05 19.06
N GLY A 102 -1.62 -7.01 18.04
CA GLY A 102 -0.18 -7.19 18.17
C GLY A 102 0.25 -8.66 18.23
N THR A 103 -0.67 -9.61 18.01
CA THR A 103 -0.31 -11.02 17.83
C THR A 103 0.51 -11.15 16.57
N LYS A 104 1.60 -11.93 16.63
CA LYS A 104 2.50 -12.22 15.52
C LYS A 104 2.35 -13.68 15.08
N TRP A 105 2.43 -13.92 13.78
CA TRP A 105 2.51 -15.25 13.17
C TRP A 105 3.75 -15.31 12.27
N GLU A 106 4.76 -16.05 12.70
CA GLU A 106 6.02 -16.17 11.96
C GLU A 106 5.85 -16.99 10.67
N LEU A 107 6.45 -16.51 9.58
CA LEU A 107 6.46 -17.15 8.27
C LEU A 107 7.84 -17.65 7.88
N PHE A 108 8.88 -16.93 8.31
CA PHE A 108 10.28 -17.22 8.07
C PHE A 108 11.12 -16.94 9.31
N GLU A 109 12.11 -17.80 9.56
CA GLU A 109 13.11 -17.64 10.60
C GLU A 109 14.50 -17.40 9.97
N GLY A 110 15.47 -16.90 10.73
CA GLY A 110 16.77 -16.53 10.18
C GLY A 110 17.60 -17.66 9.58
N SER A 111 17.19 -18.93 9.73
CA SER A 111 17.80 -20.04 9.00
C SER A 111 17.20 -20.29 7.61
N ASP A 112 16.09 -19.63 7.27
CA ASP A 112 15.54 -19.67 5.93
C ASP A 112 16.42 -18.84 4.99
N GLU A 113 16.74 -19.40 3.83
CA GLU A 113 17.61 -18.74 2.85
C GLU A 113 17.14 -19.01 1.42
N GLY A 114 17.48 -18.08 0.51
CA GLY A 114 17.13 -18.17 -0.91
C GLY A 114 15.64 -18.34 -1.18
N PHE A 115 15.31 -18.98 -2.31
CA PHE A 115 13.90 -19.21 -2.67
C PHE A 115 13.23 -20.26 -1.77
N THR A 116 12.63 -19.81 -0.68
CA THR A 116 12.00 -20.64 0.36
C THR A 116 10.52 -20.32 0.49
N ARG A 117 9.72 -21.27 0.97
CA ARG A 117 8.25 -21.13 1.03
C ARG A 117 7.77 -21.33 2.46
N SER A 118 6.94 -20.42 2.94
CA SER A 118 6.25 -20.60 4.21
C SER A 118 5.26 -21.78 4.15
N ASP A 119 4.79 -22.17 5.33
CA ASP A 119 3.57 -22.96 5.48
C ASP A 119 2.36 -22.22 4.91
N ARG A 120 1.34 -23.00 4.53
CA ARG A 120 0.05 -22.44 4.11
C ARG A 120 -0.80 -22.22 5.33
N ILE A 121 -1.26 -20.98 5.53
CA ILE A 121 -2.18 -20.65 6.60
C ILE A 121 -3.58 -20.58 6.01
N SER A 122 -4.52 -21.38 6.51
CA SER A 122 -5.88 -21.33 6.00
C SER A 122 -6.56 -20.02 6.41
N THR A 123 -7.46 -19.51 5.57
CA THR A 123 -8.23 -18.30 5.90
C THR A 123 -9.05 -18.48 7.17
N GLN A 124 -9.50 -19.71 7.45
CA GLN A 124 -10.20 -20.04 8.69
C GLN A 124 -9.31 -19.93 9.92
N ASP A 125 -8.03 -20.34 9.82
CA ASP A 125 -7.08 -20.20 10.93
C ASP A 125 -6.70 -18.73 11.14
N LEU A 126 -6.52 -17.96 10.04
CA LEU A 126 -6.32 -16.51 10.11
C LEU A 126 -7.50 -15.82 10.81
N GLU A 127 -8.74 -16.09 10.38
CA GLU A 127 -9.95 -15.54 11.01
C GLU A 127 -10.05 -15.94 12.49
N ALA A 128 -9.80 -17.20 12.84
CA ALA A 128 -9.86 -17.68 14.21
C ALA A 128 -8.79 -17.02 15.12
N ALA A 129 -7.66 -16.60 14.54
CA ALA A 129 -6.58 -15.90 15.21
C ALA A 129 -6.67 -14.36 15.09
N ASP A 130 -7.77 -13.82 14.57
CA ASP A 130 -8.00 -12.38 14.37
C ASP A 130 -7.05 -11.72 13.35
N PHE A 131 -6.64 -12.46 12.32
CA PHE A 131 -5.90 -11.98 11.14
C PHE A 131 -6.86 -11.78 9.94
N GLY A 132 -8.09 -11.34 10.19
CA GLY A 132 -9.00 -10.93 9.12
C GLY A 132 -8.47 -9.73 8.34
N THR A 133 -7.66 -8.89 9.00
CA THR A 133 -6.76 -7.88 8.43
C THR A 133 -5.42 -8.01 9.14
N PHE A 134 -4.32 -7.90 8.40
CA PHE A 134 -2.98 -8.06 8.96
C PHE A 134 -1.97 -7.21 8.19
N GLY A 135 -0.88 -6.83 8.85
CA GLY A 135 0.31 -6.32 8.19
C GLY A 135 1.44 -7.34 8.24
N LEU A 136 2.60 -6.97 7.71
CA LEU A 136 3.83 -7.76 7.81
C LEU A 136 4.79 -7.14 8.82
N TYR A 137 5.60 -7.96 9.46
CA TYR A 137 6.67 -7.48 10.33
C TYR A 137 7.99 -8.16 9.98
N LEU A 138 9.08 -7.46 10.31
CA LEU A 138 10.42 -8.02 10.43
C LEU A 138 10.92 -7.77 11.86
N THR A 139 11.47 -8.78 12.53
CA THR A 139 12.20 -8.60 13.80
C THR A 139 13.67 -8.96 13.58
N ASN A 140 14.55 -8.00 13.84
CA ASN A 140 15.98 -8.13 13.56
C ASN A 140 16.74 -8.80 14.72
N LYS A 141 18.05 -8.97 14.53
CA LYS A 141 18.99 -9.55 15.51
C LYS A 141 18.96 -8.89 16.89
N ASN A 142 18.68 -7.59 16.97
CA ASN A 142 18.65 -6.84 18.22
C ASN A 142 17.30 -6.93 18.94
N GLY A 143 16.31 -7.62 18.35
CA GLY A 143 14.94 -7.71 18.84
C GLY A 143 14.09 -6.49 18.49
N GLU A 144 14.57 -5.61 17.61
CA GLU A 144 13.78 -4.49 17.09
C GLU A 144 12.79 -5.02 16.06
N THR A 145 11.54 -4.55 16.10
CA THR A 145 10.50 -4.94 15.15
C THR A 145 10.13 -3.75 14.28
N PHE A 146 10.18 -3.95 12.96
CA PHE A 146 9.65 -3.05 11.95
C PHE A 146 8.35 -3.63 11.38
N TYR A 147 7.43 -2.74 11.04
CA TYR A 147 6.08 -3.08 10.59
C TYR A 147 5.84 -2.52 9.19
N SER A 148 4.92 -3.13 8.44
CA SER A 148 4.48 -2.61 7.15
C SER A 148 3.73 -1.28 7.25
N GLU A 149 3.15 -0.95 8.41
CA GLU A 149 2.59 0.38 8.67
C GLU A 149 3.69 1.35 9.16
N ALA A 150 3.97 2.41 8.39
CA ALA A 150 4.96 3.44 8.76
C ALA A 150 4.63 4.11 10.11
N SER A 151 3.33 4.25 10.42
CA SER A 151 2.85 4.80 11.69
C SER A 151 3.31 4.02 12.93
N LYS A 152 3.61 2.73 12.78
CA LYS A 152 4.16 1.86 13.84
C LYS A 152 5.68 1.93 13.95
N ASN A 153 6.35 2.52 12.95
CA ASN A 153 7.79 2.72 12.90
C ASN A 153 8.18 4.19 13.22
N GLY A 154 7.30 4.95 13.86
CA GLY A 154 7.57 6.37 14.15
C GLY A 154 7.46 7.29 12.94
N GLY A 155 6.85 6.82 11.85
CA GLY A 155 6.70 7.54 10.58
C GLY A 155 7.71 7.14 9.51
N ASP A 156 8.70 6.31 9.85
CA ASP A 156 9.68 5.80 8.89
C ASP A 156 9.06 4.65 8.07
N ASP A 157 9.23 4.74 6.75
CA ASP A 157 8.73 3.73 5.83
C ASP A 157 9.74 2.59 5.71
N GLN A 158 9.55 1.54 6.51
CA GLN A 158 10.47 0.40 6.58
C GLN A 158 10.12 -0.71 5.60
N PHE A 159 9.07 -0.50 4.80
CA PHE A 159 8.41 -1.57 4.06
C PHE A 159 7.89 -1.06 2.74
N LEU A 160 8.21 -1.76 1.66
CA LEU A 160 7.68 -1.46 0.34
C LEU A 160 6.85 -2.62 -0.18
N ALA A 161 5.78 -2.31 -0.91
CA ALA A 161 4.93 -3.30 -1.53
C ALA A 161 4.71 -3.01 -3.02
N TYR A 162 4.71 -4.08 -3.81
CA TYR A 162 4.54 -4.04 -5.26
C TYR A 162 3.50 -5.07 -5.67
N GLN A 163 2.35 -4.59 -6.16
CA GLN A 163 1.27 -5.46 -6.60
C GLN A 163 1.66 -6.20 -7.89
N GLY A 164 1.36 -7.49 -7.95
CA GLY A 164 1.48 -8.24 -9.19
C GLY A 164 0.51 -7.77 -10.28
N SER A 165 0.93 -7.89 -11.53
CA SER A 165 0.13 -7.60 -12.73
C SER A 165 -0.14 -8.85 -13.58
N GLY A 166 0.26 -10.02 -13.08
CA GLY A 166 0.24 -11.29 -13.82
C GLY A 166 1.57 -11.60 -14.54
N GLN A 167 2.64 -10.87 -14.23
CA GLN A 167 3.96 -11.13 -14.80
C GLN A 167 4.61 -12.40 -14.22
N GLU A 168 5.47 -13.03 -15.02
CA GLU A 168 6.32 -14.12 -14.57
C GLU A 168 7.63 -13.55 -14.00
N ILE A 169 8.04 -14.05 -12.84
CA ILE A 169 9.31 -13.68 -12.21
C ILE A 169 10.16 -14.92 -11.95
N LYS A 170 11.48 -14.81 -12.13
CA LYS A 170 12.43 -15.90 -11.84
C LYS A 170 12.47 -16.17 -10.33
N ARG A 171 12.77 -17.41 -9.96
CA ARG A 171 12.93 -17.80 -8.55
C ARG A 171 14.26 -17.36 -7.95
N THR A 172 15.30 -17.36 -8.77
CA THR A 172 16.65 -16.87 -8.49
C THR A 172 17.23 -16.31 -9.80
N ALA A 173 18.20 -15.40 -9.72
CA ALA A 173 18.78 -14.71 -10.87
C ALA A 173 19.37 -15.67 -11.93
N ASP A 174 19.87 -16.83 -11.50
CA ASP A 174 20.48 -17.86 -12.36
C ASP A 174 19.50 -18.96 -12.80
N SER A 175 18.25 -18.94 -12.33
CA SER A 175 17.27 -19.98 -12.63
C SER A 175 16.44 -19.69 -13.88
N ASN A 176 16.12 -20.75 -14.63
CA ASN A 176 15.07 -20.74 -15.66
C ASN A 176 13.68 -21.08 -15.10
N ARG A 177 13.53 -21.16 -13.76
CA ARG A 177 12.25 -21.49 -13.13
C ARG A 177 11.56 -20.20 -12.73
N THR A 178 10.34 -20.01 -13.21
CA THR A 178 9.52 -18.83 -12.92
C THR A 178 8.36 -19.17 -11.97
N PHE A 179 7.67 -18.13 -11.54
CA PHE A 179 6.31 -18.19 -11.01
C PHE A 179 5.55 -16.90 -11.33
N ASP A 180 4.22 -16.99 -11.40
CA ASP A 180 3.38 -15.82 -11.67
C ASP A 180 3.19 -14.97 -10.40
N LEU A 181 3.41 -13.67 -10.52
CA LEU A 181 3.01 -12.65 -9.55
C LEU A 181 1.69 -12.02 -10.02
N ASN A 182 0.55 -12.51 -9.51
CA ASN A 182 -0.78 -12.10 -9.97
C ASN A 182 -1.28 -10.85 -9.23
N PHE A 183 -2.42 -10.29 -9.68
CA PHE A 183 -3.10 -9.15 -9.03
C PHE A 183 -3.47 -9.32 -7.55
N ASN A 184 -3.51 -10.56 -7.04
CA ASN A 184 -3.75 -10.85 -5.63
C ASN A 184 -2.47 -11.33 -4.92
N ASP A 185 -1.31 -11.07 -5.50
CA ASP A 185 0.00 -11.36 -4.94
C ASP A 185 0.77 -10.04 -4.83
N TYR A 186 1.54 -9.86 -3.77
CA TYR A 186 2.39 -8.69 -3.56
C TYR A 186 3.81 -9.15 -3.34
N LEU A 187 4.75 -8.57 -4.08
CA LEU A 187 6.15 -8.57 -3.67
C LEU A 187 6.30 -7.53 -2.57
N PHE A 188 7.07 -7.85 -1.54
CA PHE A 188 7.34 -6.92 -0.45
C PHE A 188 8.82 -6.93 -0.09
N ALA A 189 9.28 -5.79 0.40
CA ALA A 189 10.66 -5.55 0.76
C ALA A 189 10.73 -4.84 2.12
N PHE A 190 11.71 -5.19 2.95
CA PHE A 190 11.98 -4.54 4.24
C PHE A 190 13.41 -4.03 4.30
N GLU A 191 13.59 -3.00 5.13
CA GLU A 191 14.87 -2.69 5.78
C GLU A 191 14.91 -3.36 7.17
N ASP A 192 16.06 -3.89 7.57
CA ASP A 192 16.27 -4.56 8.87
C ASP A 192 17.00 -3.72 9.92
N LEU A 193 17.35 -2.50 9.55
CA LEU A 193 17.81 -1.43 10.43
C LEU A 193 16.78 -0.29 10.49
N SER A 194 16.88 0.55 11.53
CA SER A 194 16.11 1.80 11.56
C SER A 194 16.48 2.66 10.34
N LEU A 195 15.49 3.17 9.60
CA LEU A 195 15.70 3.82 8.29
C LEU A 195 16.73 4.97 8.32
N GLY A 196 16.79 5.73 9.42
CA GLY A 196 17.79 6.79 9.62
C GLY A 196 19.23 6.29 9.85
N ASN A 197 19.43 4.99 10.03
CA ASN A 197 20.71 4.31 10.24
C ASN A 197 20.91 3.14 9.25
N SER A 198 20.12 3.09 8.19
CA SER A 198 20.23 2.09 7.13
C SER A 198 20.67 2.75 5.82
N ASP A 199 20.90 1.95 4.79
CA ASP A 199 21.25 2.38 3.45
C ASP A 199 20.07 2.48 2.48
N GLN A 200 18.87 2.07 2.91
CA GLN A 200 17.60 2.35 2.22
C GLN A 200 17.57 1.74 0.82
N ASP A 201 18.17 0.56 0.67
CA ASP A 201 18.24 -0.17 -0.59
C ASP A 201 17.17 -1.27 -0.71
N TYR A 202 16.45 -1.54 0.39
CA TYR A 202 15.33 -2.44 0.63
C TYR A 202 15.60 -3.87 0.13
N ASN A 203 16.83 -4.34 0.20
CA ASN A 203 17.18 -5.72 -0.15
C ASN A 203 17.29 -6.64 1.09
N ASP A 204 17.16 -6.09 2.30
CA ASP A 204 17.47 -6.80 3.54
C ASP A 204 16.57 -8.02 3.72
N PHE A 205 15.29 -7.88 3.39
CA PHE A 205 14.38 -9.00 3.21
C PHE A 205 13.41 -8.75 2.06
N VAL A 206 13.39 -9.65 1.07
CA VAL A 206 12.46 -9.56 -0.06
C VAL A 206 11.67 -10.86 -0.20
N GLY A 207 10.34 -10.72 -0.15
CA GLY A 207 9.42 -11.82 -0.23
C GLY A 207 8.22 -11.55 -1.14
N VAL A 208 7.38 -12.57 -1.30
CA VAL A 208 6.08 -12.47 -1.95
C VAL A 208 5.03 -13.02 -1.03
N ILE A 209 3.96 -12.28 -0.79
CA ILE A 209 2.74 -12.76 -0.14
C ILE A 209 1.64 -12.98 -1.16
N ARG A 210 0.99 -14.15 -1.10
CA ARG A 210 0.03 -14.57 -2.12
C ARG A 210 -1.38 -14.67 -1.59
N ARG A 211 -2.33 -14.40 -2.50
CA ARG A 211 -3.79 -14.46 -2.27
C ARG A 211 -4.26 -13.48 -1.21
N VAL A 212 -3.82 -12.25 -1.36
CA VAL A 212 -4.21 -11.11 -0.53
C VAL A 212 -4.70 -9.96 -1.40
N THR A 213 -5.36 -8.99 -0.77
CA THR A 213 -5.64 -7.67 -1.33
C THR A 213 -5.24 -6.64 -0.28
N GLU A 214 -4.83 -5.45 -0.71
CA GLU A 214 -4.59 -4.36 0.22
C GLU A 214 -5.88 -3.92 0.92
N VAL A 215 -5.72 -3.36 2.12
CA VAL A 215 -6.77 -2.61 2.81
C VAL A 215 -6.52 -1.15 2.56
N GLU A 216 -7.21 -0.60 1.57
CA GLU A 216 -7.25 0.83 1.33
C GLU A 216 -7.61 1.58 2.61
N ALA A 217 -6.80 2.58 2.98
CA ALA A 217 -7.11 3.46 4.09
C ALA A 217 -8.46 4.13 3.78
N VAL A 218 -9.50 3.77 4.53
CA VAL A 218 -10.82 4.38 4.37
C VAL A 218 -10.65 5.88 4.61
N PRO A 219 -10.95 6.77 3.63
CA PRO A 219 -10.81 8.20 3.83
C PRO A 219 -11.57 8.61 5.09
N GLU A 220 -10.87 9.17 6.07
CA GLU A 220 -11.52 9.61 7.30
C GLU A 220 -12.70 10.54 6.95
N PRO A 221 -13.87 10.43 7.63
CA PRO A 221 -15.06 11.15 7.21
C PRO A 221 -14.94 12.68 7.37
N THR A 222 -14.30 13.35 6.41
CA THR A 222 -14.43 14.80 6.17
C THR A 222 -15.90 15.20 5.92
N ALA A 223 -16.76 14.22 5.60
CA ALA A 223 -18.21 14.35 5.60
C ALA A 223 -18.79 14.84 6.95
N MET A 224 -18.19 14.51 8.10
CA MET A 224 -18.67 14.97 9.40
C MET A 224 -18.41 16.45 9.63
N ILE A 225 -17.26 16.97 9.17
CA ILE A 225 -16.97 18.42 9.21
C ILE A 225 -17.93 19.19 8.30
N GLY A 226 -18.26 18.65 7.13
CA GLY A 226 -19.28 19.20 6.24
C GLY A 226 -20.66 19.27 6.88
N LEU A 227 -21.07 18.22 7.62
CA LEU A 227 -22.36 18.20 8.31
C LEU A 227 -22.42 19.19 9.49
N PHE A 228 -21.33 19.32 10.26
CA PHE A 228 -21.23 20.34 11.32
C PHE A 228 -21.24 21.77 10.76
N ALA A 229 -20.61 22.02 9.62
CA ALA A 229 -20.61 23.34 8.98
C ALA A 229 -22.02 23.71 8.46
N VAL A 230 -22.75 22.75 7.87
CA VAL A 230 -24.12 22.97 7.37
C VAL A 230 -25.12 23.12 8.53
N ALA A 231 -25.03 22.27 9.57
CA ALA A 231 -25.90 22.38 10.75
C ALA A 231 -25.63 23.67 11.56
N GLY A 232 -24.36 24.03 11.74
CA GLY A 232 -23.95 25.28 12.38
C GLY A 232 -24.39 26.51 11.59
N GLY A 233 -24.25 26.48 10.26
CA GLY A 233 -24.71 27.55 9.36
C GLY A 233 -26.23 27.74 9.37
N ALA A 234 -26.99 26.64 9.35
CA ALA A 234 -28.46 26.68 9.42
C ALA A 234 -28.98 27.22 10.77
N LEU A 235 -28.32 26.87 11.89
CA LEU A 235 -28.66 27.40 13.22
C LEU A 235 -28.28 28.87 13.38
N ALA A 236 -27.16 29.31 12.79
CA ALA A 236 -26.74 30.71 12.81
C ALA A 236 -27.64 31.63 11.97
N MET A 237 -28.11 31.16 10.81
CA MET A 237 -29.06 31.92 9.97
C MET A 237 -30.44 32.05 10.63
N ARG A 238 -30.89 31.04 11.36
CA ARG A 238 -32.19 31.07 12.06
C ARG A 238 -32.23 32.09 13.21
N ARG A 239 -31.09 32.48 13.78
CA ARG A 239 -30.99 33.54 14.80
C ARG A 239 -31.04 34.96 14.21
N ARG A 240 -30.70 35.14 12.93
CA ARG A 240 -30.73 36.46 12.26
C ARG A 240 -32.10 36.86 11.73
N GLN A 241 -33.03 35.91 11.60
CA GLN A 241 -34.39 36.17 11.10
C GLN A 241 -35.41 36.49 12.22
N SER A 242 -34.97 36.55 13.48
CA SER A 242 -35.84 36.86 14.63
C SER A 242 -35.40 38.10 15.42
N ALA A 243 -34.68 39.01 14.76
CA ALA A 243 -34.37 40.35 15.27
C ALA A 243 -35.03 41.42 14.38
#